data_AF-A0A853CMG6-F1
#
_entry.id   AF-A0A853CMG6-F1
#
_cell.length_a   1.000
_cell.length_b   1.000
_cell.length_c   1.000
_cell.angle_alpha   90.00
_cell.angle_beta   90.00
_cell.angle_gamma   90.00
#
_symmetry.space_group_name_H-M   'P 1'
#
loop_
_entity.id
_entity.type
_entity.pdbx_description
1 polymer ?
#
loop_
_entity_poly.entity_id
_entity_poly.type
_entity_poly.pdbx_seq_one_letter_code
_entity_poly.pdbx_strand_id
1 'polypeptide(L)' 'MAKLSFLAGFGVGYVLGSRAGRERYEQIVRAWDHAKDDPRLQSVAGMAQAQADNVVQSVKAKMGSDAPR' A
#
# COMPACT_ATOMS: atom_id res chain seq x y z
N MET A 1 20.49 -15.91 -10.75
CA MET A 1 19.39 -16.86 -10.45
C MET A 1 18.43 -16.35 -9.37
N ALA A 2 18.87 -16.03 -8.13
CA ALA A 2 17.98 -15.62 -7.03
C ALA A 2 17.06 -14.40 -7.29
N LYS A 3 17.51 -13.42 -8.07
CA LYS A 3 16.70 -12.23 -8.43
C LYS A 3 15.49 -12.58 -9.31
N LEU A 4 15.65 -13.53 -10.23
CA LEU A 4 14.56 -13.94 -11.15
C LEU A 4 13.49 -14.74 -10.42
N SER A 5 13.89 -15.65 -9.52
CA SER A 5 12.97 -16.41 -8.68
C SER A 5 12.22 -15.52 -7.68
N PHE A 6 12.86 -14.47 -7.15
CA PHE A 6 12.18 -13.47 -6.31
C PHE A 6 11.10 -12.70 -7.08
N LEU A 7 11.42 -12.20 -8.28
CA LEU A 7 10.46 -11.49 -9.12
C LEU A 7 9.30 -12.39 -9.56
N ALA A 8 9.59 -13.66 -9.87
CA ALA A 8 8.57 -14.65 -10.19
C ALA A 8 7.65 -14.91 -8.99
N GLY A 9 8.21 -15.12 -7.79
CA GLY A 9 7.43 -15.31 -6.56
C GLY A 9 6.58 -14.10 -6.21
N PHE A 10 7.14 -12.89 -6.37
CA PHE A 10 6.42 -11.64 -6.15
C PHE A 10 5.26 -11.47 -7.14
N GLY A 11 5.50 -11.72 -8.43
CA GLY A 11 4.46 -11.64 -9.46
C GLY A 11 3.33 -12.64 -9.23
N VAL A 12 3.66 -13.88 -8.87
CA VAL A 12 2.67 -14.91 -8.52
C VAL A 12 1.87 -14.52 -7.29
N GLY A 13 2.54 -14.03 -6.23
CA GLY A 13 1.87 -13.54 -5.02
C GLY A 13 0.94 -12.35 -5.29
N TYR A 14 1.36 -11.40 -6.14
CA TYR A 14 0.56 -10.23 -6.51
C TYR A 14 -0.70 -10.61 -7.29
N VAL A 15 -0.59 -11.53 -8.26
CA VAL A 15 -1.74 -11.98 -9.07
C VAL A 15 -2.72 -12.80 -8.22
N LEU A 16 -2.23 -13.71 -7.37
CA LEU A 16 -3.10 -14.49 -6.50
C LEU A 16 -3.78 -13.63 -5.43
N GLY A 17 -3.06 -12.66 -4.84
CA GLY A 17 -3.61 -11.71 -3.88
C GLY A 17 -4.64 -10.76 -4.49
N SER A 18 -4.42 -10.28 -5.72
CA SER A 18 -5.35 -9.39 -6.42
C SER A 18 -6.57 -10.11 -7.01
N ARG A 19 -6.43 -11.38 -7.42
CA ARG A 19 -7.50 -12.15 -8.08
C ARG A 19 -8.60 -12.64 -7.13
N ALA A 20 -8.33 -12.76 -5.84
CA ALA A 20 -9.33 -13.19 -4.84
C ALA A 20 -10.43 -12.14 -4.55
N GLY A 21 -10.35 -10.97 -5.18
CA GLY A 21 -11.06 -9.80 -4.69
C GLY A 21 -12.35 -9.41 -5.40
N ARG A 22 -12.67 -9.82 -6.64
CA ARG A 22 -13.72 -9.15 -7.46
C ARG A 22 -15.06 -8.93 -6.74
N GLU A 23 -15.56 -9.93 -6.03
CA GLU A 23 -16.84 -9.85 -5.31
C GLU A 23 -16.75 -9.05 -3.98
N ARG A 24 -15.59 -9.11 -3.31
CA ARG A 24 -15.28 -8.25 -2.16
C ARG A 24 -14.95 -6.82 -2.57
N TYR A 25 -14.38 -6.63 -3.76
CA TYR A 25 -13.96 -5.36 -4.33
C TYR A 25 -15.19 -4.53 -4.64
N GLU A 26 -16.24 -5.12 -5.23
CA GLU A 26 -17.50 -4.40 -5.43
C GLU A 26 -18.16 -3.97 -4.12
N GLN A 27 -18.08 -4.81 -3.07
CA GLN A 27 -18.59 -4.43 -1.74
C GLN A 27 -17.76 -3.31 -1.11
N ILE A 28 -16.44 -3.38 -1.23
CA ILE A 28 -15.53 -2.34 -0.77
C ILE A 28 -15.77 -1.04 -1.54
N VAL A 29 -15.93 -1.09 -2.87
CA VAL A 29 -16.19 0.09 -3.72
C VAL A 29 -17.51 0.75 -3.33
N ARG A 30 -18.58 -0.02 -3.09
CA ARG A 30 -19.86 0.54 -2.59
C ARG A 30 -19.71 1.20 -1.23
N ALA A 31 -19.00 0.56 -0.31
CA ALA A 31 -18.70 1.16 1.00
C ALA A 31 -17.80 2.40 0.88
N TRP A 32 -16.86 2.39 -0.08
CA TRP A 32 -15.96 3.50 -0.35
C TRP A 32 -16.73 4.69 -0.90
N ASP A 33 -17.66 4.48 -1.83
CA ASP A 33 -18.52 5.51 -2.40
C ASP A 33 -19.31 6.25 -1.31
N HIS A 34 -19.83 5.51 -0.33
CA HIS A 34 -20.51 6.11 0.82
C HIS A 34 -19.55 6.83 1.78
N ALA A 35 -18.31 6.34 1.90
CA ALA A 35 -17.31 6.92 2.78
C ALA A 35 -16.66 8.21 2.22
N LYS A 36 -16.66 8.43 0.89
CA LYS A 36 -16.11 9.65 0.25
C LYS A 36 -16.79 10.92 0.74
N ASP A 37 -18.08 10.81 1.03
CA ASP A 37 -18.94 11.94 1.32
C ASP A 37 -18.90 12.34 2.81
N ASP A 38 -18.20 11.57 3.67
CA ASP A 38 -18.08 11.89 5.09
C ASP A 38 -16.84 12.78 5.37
N PRO A 39 -17.01 14.03 5.83
CA PRO A 39 -15.90 14.92 6.18
C PRO A 39 -15.01 14.37 7.31
N ARG A 40 -15.48 13.40 8.10
CA ARG A 40 -14.67 12.70 9.11
C ARG A 40 -13.55 11.85 8.50
N LEU A 41 -13.71 11.42 7.25
CA LEU A 41 -12.64 10.69 6.56
C LEU A 41 -11.50 11.60 6.11
N GLN A 42 -11.74 12.90 5.92
CA GLN A 42 -10.68 13.85 5.55
C GLN A 42 -9.65 14.03 6.68
N SER A 43 -10.11 14.04 7.94
CA SER A 43 -9.21 14.12 9.10
C SER A 43 -8.42 12.82 9.29
N VAL A 44 -9.07 11.67 9.10
CA VAL A 44 -8.41 10.34 9.13
C VAL A 44 -7.41 10.20 7.99
N ALA A 45 -7.75 10.67 6.79
CA ALA A 45 -6.85 10.67 5.63
C ALA A 45 -5.60 11.52 5.90
N GLY A 46 -5.75 12.70 6.51
CA GLY A 46 -4.61 13.54 6.92
C GLY A 46 -3.70 12.85 7.94
N MET A 47 -4.26 12.15 8.92
CA MET A 47 -3.47 11.36 9.88
C MET A 47 -2.76 10.17 9.22
N ALA A 48 -3.44 9.48 8.30
CA ALA A 48 -2.87 8.37 7.55
C ALA A 48 -1.74 8.84 6.63
N GLN A 49 -1.91 9.99 5.97
CA GLN A 49 -0.88 10.62 5.14
C GLN A 49 0.34 10.99 5.98
N ALA A 50 0.15 11.62 7.14
CA ALA A 50 1.24 11.94 8.05
C ALA A 50 1.99 10.67 8.52
N GLN A 51 1.30 9.58 8.83
CA GLN A 51 1.96 8.31 9.17
C GLN A 51 2.72 7.71 7.99
N ALA A 52 2.14 7.75 6.79
CA ALA A 52 2.79 7.27 5.58
C ALA A 52 4.09 8.05 5.30
N ASP A 53 4.05 9.38 5.42
CA ASP A 53 5.22 10.25 5.26
C ASP A 53 6.31 9.92 6.28
N ASN A 54 5.95 9.68 7.55
CA ASN A 54 6.90 9.26 8.59
C ASN A 54 7.55 7.91 8.25
N VAL A 55 6.77 6.94 7.77
CA VAL A 55 7.31 5.62 7.36
C VAL A 55 8.26 5.79 6.16
N VAL A 56 7.86 6.53 5.13
CA VAL A 56 8.70 6.82 3.96
C VAL A 56 9.98 7.54 4.38
N GLN A 57 9.88 8.52 5.27
CA GLN A 57 11.03 9.25 5.77
C GLN A 57 11.95 8.35 6.60
N SER A 58 11.42 7.42 7.39
CA SER A 58 12.21 6.44 8.15
C SER A 58 12.97 5.47 7.24
N VAL A 59 12.35 5.01 6.16
CA VAL A 59 12.98 4.15 5.15
C VAL A 59 14.04 4.92 4.38
N LYS A 60 13.73 6.16 3.97
CA LYS A 60 14.68 7.05 3.30
C LYS A 60 15.87 7.39 4.20
N ALA A 61 15.63 7.63 5.49
CA ALA A 61 16.68 7.86 6.47
C ALA A 61 17.56 6.62 6.64
N LYS A 62 16.97 5.42 6.80
CA LYS A 62 17.74 4.17 6.90
C LYS A 62 18.55 3.86 5.63
N MET A 63 17.97 4.05 4.44
CA MET A 63 18.67 3.86 3.16
C MET A 63 19.74 4.93 2.89
N GLY A 64 19.52 6.18 3.33
CA GLY A 64 20.50 7.25 3.23
C GLY A 64 21.68 7.08 4.19
N SER A 65 21.44 6.47 5.35
CA SER A 65 22.48 6.09 6.32
C SER A 65 23.33 4.91 5.85
N ASP A 66 22.78 4.04 4.99
CA ASP A 66 23.45 2.88 4.38
C ASP A 66 23.93 3.13 2.94
N ALA A 67 24.06 4.39 2.51
CA ALA A 67 24.59 4.69 1.17
C ALA A 67 26.00 4.09 1.02
N PRO A 68 26.18 3.05 0.19
CA PRO A 68 27.48 2.40 0.02
C PRO A 68 28.39 3.40 -0.70
N ARG A 69 29.47 3.79 -0.02
CA ARG A 69 30.64 4.38 -0.69
C ARG A 69 31.40 3.30 -1.43
#